data_AF-A0A081A9G9-F1
#
_entry.id   AF-A0A081A9G9-F1
#
_cell.length_a   1.000
_cell.length_b   1.000
_cell.length_c   1.000
_cell.angle_alpha   90.00
_cell.angle_beta   90.00
_cell.angle_gamma   90.00
#
_symmetry.space_group_name_H-M   'P 1'
#
loop_
_entity.id
_entity.type
_entity.pdbx_description
1 polymer ?
#
loop_
_entity_poly.entity_id
_entity_poly.type
_entity_poly.pdbx_seq_one_letter_code
_entity_poly.pdbx_strand_id
1 'polypeptide(L)'
;MEWKIKKGKWRPQLMKFVSGLSESDVKQASLNAFKELKSGDLRAATDAVCVLKGVGPATASAVLAAYDENVPFMADEALEAIAGIIGPRKYTLPHFLSFAEQLRAKAKWLNEQRAANDDEKAGNAESWTAQRVQLCLYAEAHDGAATGSVHSKMKATSPATKRKRDKSVTPPSAKKKNEKPQEEPAKDQDQSLRRSQRKRQRPSA
;
A
#
# COMPACT_ATOMS: atom_id res chain seq x y z
N MET A 1 -14.07 -4.28 -13.48
CA MET A 1 -12.74 -3.67 -13.24
C MET A 1 -12.60 -2.25 -13.78
N GLU A 2 -13.45 -1.80 -14.71
CA GLU A 2 -13.44 -0.43 -15.25
C GLU A 2 -13.55 0.65 -14.16
N TRP A 3 -14.36 0.42 -13.12
CA TRP A 3 -14.54 1.34 -12.00
C TRP A 3 -13.23 1.66 -11.27
N LYS A 4 -12.33 0.67 -11.14
CA LYS A 4 -11.03 0.82 -10.47
C LYS A 4 -10.00 1.51 -11.35
N ILE A 5 -10.06 1.32 -12.67
CA ILE A 5 -9.09 1.90 -13.61
C ILE A 5 -9.47 3.33 -14.01
N LYS A 6 -10.76 3.68 -13.97
CA LYS A 6 -11.24 5.07 -14.07
C LYS A 6 -10.73 5.95 -12.92
N LYS A 7 -10.43 5.36 -11.76
CA LYS A 7 -9.88 6.05 -10.60
C LYS A 7 -8.35 5.87 -10.54
N GLY A 8 -7.60 6.98 -10.55
CA GLY A 8 -6.15 6.99 -10.35
C GLY A 8 -5.31 7.05 -11.63
N LYS A 9 -4.03 6.63 -11.54
CA LYS A 9 -3.07 6.72 -12.64
C LYS A 9 -3.47 5.79 -13.79
N TRP A 10 -3.67 6.34 -14.99
CA TRP A 10 -3.98 5.58 -16.19
C TRP A 10 -2.89 4.53 -16.50
N ARG A 11 -3.31 3.28 -16.70
CA ARG A 11 -2.42 2.13 -16.97
C ARG A 11 -2.96 1.30 -18.15
N PRO A 12 -2.58 1.64 -19.40
CA PRO A 12 -3.17 1.02 -20.59
C PRO A 12 -2.87 -0.49 -20.68
N GLN A 13 -1.71 -0.94 -20.15
CA GLN A 13 -1.37 -2.35 -20.12
C GLN A 13 -2.28 -3.17 -19.19
N LEU A 14 -2.73 -2.57 -18.09
CA LEU A 14 -3.64 -3.21 -17.15
C LEU A 14 -5.03 -3.37 -17.76
N MET A 15 -5.52 -2.36 -18.49
CA MET A 15 -6.77 -2.45 -19.26
C MET A 15 -6.71 -3.61 -20.26
N LYS A 16 -5.61 -3.74 -21.01
CA LYS A 16 -5.45 -4.86 -21.97
C LYS A 16 -5.53 -6.23 -21.31
N PHE A 17 -4.95 -6.41 -20.13
CA PHE A 17 -5.03 -7.68 -19.41
C PHE A 17 -6.45 -8.00 -18.97
N VAL A 18 -7.16 -7.02 -18.42
CA VAL A 18 -8.54 -7.19 -17.94
C VAL A 18 -9.50 -7.44 -19.11
N SER A 19 -9.40 -6.68 -20.19
CA SER A 19 -10.24 -6.84 -21.38
C SER A 19 -9.99 -8.15 -22.15
N GLY A 20 -8.82 -8.76 -21.94
CA GLY A 20 -8.46 -10.04 -22.56
C GLY A 20 -8.81 -11.28 -21.72
N LEU A 21 -9.43 -11.12 -20.54
CA LEU A 21 -9.89 -12.25 -19.73
C LEU A 21 -11.14 -12.86 -20.35
N SER A 22 -11.17 -14.19 -20.45
CA SER A 22 -12.37 -14.91 -20.89
C SER A 22 -13.38 -15.02 -19.75
N GLU A 23 -14.68 -15.06 -20.08
CA GLU A 23 -15.73 -15.25 -19.08
C GLU A 23 -15.59 -16.58 -18.33
N SER A 24 -15.13 -17.63 -19.02
CA SER A 24 -14.87 -18.94 -18.42
C SER A 24 -13.78 -18.88 -17.36
N ASP A 25 -12.66 -18.19 -17.63
CA ASP A 25 -11.56 -18.07 -16.66
C ASP A 25 -12.01 -17.30 -15.42
N VAL A 26 -12.73 -16.19 -15.61
CA VAL A 26 -13.27 -15.38 -14.50
C VAL A 26 -14.24 -16.20 -13.66
N LYS A 27 -15.15 -16.96 -14.30
CA LYS A 27 -16.11 -17.82 -13.60
C LYS A 27 -15.41 -18.91 -12.80
N GLN A 28 -14.43 -19.60 -13.40
CA GLN A 28 -13.67 -20.65 -12.73
C GLN A 28 -12.86 -20.11 -11.55
N ALA A 29 -12.13 -19.00 -11.74
CA ALA A 29 -11.38 -18.36 -10.67
C ALA A 29 -12.28 -17.91 -9.51
N SER A 30 -13.44 -17.33 -9.82
CA SER A 30 -14.41 -16.89 -8.81
C SER A 30 -15.01 -18.07 -8.04
N LEU A 31 -15.40 -19.15 -8.73
CA LEU A 31 -15.93 -20.35 -8.07
C LEU A 31 -14.91 -21.00 -7.13
N ASN A 32 -13.65 -21.11 -7.57
CA ASN A 32 -12.58 -21.62 -6.74
C ASN A 32 -12.37 -20.73 -5.51
N ALA A 33 -12.30 -19.42 -5.72
CA ALA A 33 -12.13 -18.46 -4.64
C ALA A 33 -13.25 -18.53 -3.60
N PHE A 34 -14.50 -18.61 -4.03
CA PHE A 34 -15.66 -18.71 -3.13
C PHE A 34 -15.69 -20.05 -2.38
N LYS A 35 -15.22 -21.13 -3.01
CA LYS A 35 -15.08 -22.43 -2.35
C LYS A 35 -14.04 -22.36 -1.22
N GLU A 36 -12.86 -21.81 -1.48
CA GLU A 36 -11.81 -21.65 -0.47
C GLU A 36 -12.21 -20.65 0.62
N LEU A 37 -13.00 -19.63 0.28
CA LEU A 37 -13.49 -18.71 1.29
C LEU A 37 -14.48 -19.37 2.24
N LYS A 38 -15.35 -20.24 1.75
CA LYS A 38 -16.27 -21.04 2.59
C LYS A 38 -15.57 -22.02 3.51
N SER A 39 -14.39 -22.52 3.13
CA SER A 39 -13.55 -23.34 4.03
C SER A 39 -12.78 -22.50 5.05
N GLY A 40 -12.84 -21.16 4.97
CA GLY A 40 -12.17 -20.24 5.87
C GLY A 40 -10.75 -19.84 5.44
N ASP A 41 -10.27 -20.30 4.28
CA ASP A 41 -8.93 -19.98 3.79
C ASP A 41 -8.94 -18.73 2.93
N LEU A 42 -8.80 -17.57 3.59
CA LEU A 42 -8.71 -16.28 2.91
C LEU A 42 -7.48 -16.20 1.98
N ARG A 43 -6.39 -16.88 2.31
CA ARG A 43 -5.16 -16.84 1.52
C ARG A 43 -5.40 -17.55 0.19
N ALA A 44 -5.86 -18.80 0.24
CA ALA A 44 -6.18 -19.58 -0.94
C ALA A 44 -7.27 -18.92 -1.79
N ALA A 45 -8.30 -18.35 -1.15
CA ALA A 45 -9.33 -17.58 -1.84
C ALA A 45 -8.76 -16.38 -2.60
N THR A 46 -7.83 -15.65 -1.99
CA THR A 46 -7.18 -14.49 -2.63
C THR A 46 -6.29 -14.93 -3.79
N ASP A 47 -5.51 -15.99 -3.60
CA ASP A 47 -4.62 -16.55 -4.62
C ASP A 47 -5.42 -17.05 -5.84
N ALA A 48 -6.57 -17.70 -5.62
CA ALA A 48 -7.46 -18.17 -6.68
C ALA A 48 -7.95 -17.04 -7.60
N VAL A 49 -8.25 -15.85 -7.04
CA VAL A 49 -8.62 -14.67 -7.84
C VAL A 49 -7.39 -14.04 -8.51
N CYS A 50 -6.22 -14.06 -7.85
CA CYS A 50 -4.97 -13.49 -8.39
C CYS A 50 -4.37 -14.26 -9.56
N VAL A 51 -4.89 -15.46 -9.88
CA VAL A 51 -4.57 -16.18 -11.13
C VAL A 51 -4.96 -15.35 -12.36
N LEU A 52 -6.01 -14.53 -12.25
CA LEU A 52 -6.46 -13.66 -13.33
C LEU A 52 -5.41 -12.57 -13.61
N LYS A 53 -4.98 -12.49 -14.87
CA LYS A 53 -3.95 -11.54 -15.28
C LYS A 53 -4.38 -10.09 -15.01
N GLY A 54 -3.52 -9.34 -14.32
CA GLY A 54 -3.82 -7.96 -13.92
C GLY A 54 -4.67 -7.84 -12.65
N VAL A 55 -4.99 -8.95 -11.98
CA VAL A 55 -5.63 -8.96 -10.68
C VAL A 55 -4.58 -9.30 -9.62
N GLY A 56 -4.39 -8.38 -8.67
CA GLY A 56 -3.53 -8.58 -7.50
C GLY A 56 -4.34 -8.54 -6.20
N PRO A 57 -3.70 -8.72 -5.03
CA PRO A 57 -4.37 -8.85 -3.74
C PRO A 57 -5.36 -7.72 -3.43
N ALA A 58 -4.98 -6.47 -3.73
CA ALA A 58 -5.87 -5.32 -3.54
C ALA A 58 -7.14 -5.41 -4.39
N THR A 59 -7.07 -5.89 -5.62
CA THR A 59 -8.28 -6.10 -6.45
C THR A 59 -9.04 -7.34 -6.01
N ALA A 60 -8.35 -8.44 -5.73
CA ALA A 60 -8.96 -9.68 -5.28
C ALA A 60 -9.79 -9.46 -4.01
N SER A 61 -9.26 -8.69 -3.04
CA SER A 61 -10.01 -8.32 -1.84
C SER A 61 -11.33 -7.60 -2.13
N ALA A 62 -11.42 -6.79 -3.20
CA ALA A 62 -12.66 -6.12 -3.59
C ALA A 62 -13.71 -7.13 -4.11
N VAL A 63 -13.25 -8.13 -4.87
CA VAL A 63 -14.11 -9.20 -5.39
C VAL A 63 -14.62 -10.08 -4.25
N LEU A 64 -13.73 -10.46 -3.32
CA LEU A 64 -14.09 -11.28 -2.16
C LEU A 64 -15.02 -10.52 -1.20
N ALA A 65 -14.78 -9.24 -0.93
CA ALA A 65 -15.63 -8.41 -0.09
C ALA A 65 -17.03 -8.18 -0.70
N ALA A 66 -17.17 -8.28 -2.03
CA ALA A 66 -18.49 -8.24 -2.67
C ALA A 66 -19.27 -9.56 -2.50
N TYR A 67 -18.60 -10.64 -2.10
CA TYR A 67 -19.21 -11.96 -1.89
C TYR A 67 -19.49 -12.27 -0.42
N ASP A 68 -18.61 -11.86 0.49
CA ASP A 68 -18.72 -12.13 1.93
C ASP A 68 -18.33 -10.90 2.75
N GLU A 69 -19.26 -10.46 3.61
CA GLU A 69 -19.10 -9.29 4.49
C GLU A 69 -18.03 -9.47 5.57
N ASN A 70 -17.60 -10.71 5.83
CA ASN A 70 -16.49 -11.02 6.73
C ASN A 70 -15.11 -10.78 6.11
N VAL A 71 -15.06 -10.45 4.82
CA VAL A 71 -13.83 -10.09 4.11
C VAL A 71 -13.80 -8.58 3.89
N PRO A 72 -12.82 -7.86 4.46
CA PRO A 72 -12.71 -6.44 4.21
C PRO A 72 -12.06 -6.16 2.85
N PHE A 73 -12.49 -5.08 2.20
CA PHE A 73 -11.81 -4.57 1.03
C PHE A 73 -10.50 -3.86 1.43
N MET A 74 -9.40 -4.15 0.74
CA MET A 74 -8.10 -3.52 0.97
C MET A 74 -8.06 -2.08 0.39
N ALA A 75 -8.89 -1.20 0.96
CA ALA A 75 -9.01 0.21 0.61
C ALA A 75 -7.85 1.04 1.15
N ASP A 76 -7.49 2.11 0.45
CA ASP A 76 -6.36 2.96 0.79
C ASP A 76 -6.56 3.69 2.12
N GLU A 77 -7.78 4.16 2.38
CA GLU A 77 -8.15 4.88 3.59
C GLU A 77 -8.07 3.97 4.81
N ALA A 78 -8.59 2.74 4.68
CA ALA A 78 -8.55 1.77 5.76
C ALA A 78 -7.13 1.27 6.04
N LEU A 79 -6.32 1.05 5.00
CA LEU A 79 -4.89 0.71 5.18
C LEU A 79 -4.12 1.82 5.88
N GLU A 80 -4.40 3.09 5.55
CA GLU A 80 -3.76 4.23 6.19
C GLU A 80 -4.19 4.35 7.66
N ALA A 81 -5.48 4.16 7.94
CA ALA A 81 -6.03 4.23 9.30
C ALA A 81 -5.39 3.23 10.27
N ILE A 82 -4.98 2.05 9.78
CA ILE A 82 -4.33 1.03 10.61
C ILE A 82 -2.83 0.87 10.36
N ALA A 83 -2.20 1.80 9.62
CA ALA A 83 -0.78 1.73 9.28
C ALA A 83 0.14 1.73 10.52
N GLY A 84 -0.30 2.33 11.63
CA GLY A 84 0.40 2.27 12.92
C GLY A 84 0.46 0.87 13.53
N ILE A 85 -0.41 -0.05 13.09
CA ILE A 85 -0.51 -1.42 13.59
C ILE A 85 0.17 -2.41 12.65
N ILE A 86 -0.15 -2.35 11.34
CA ILE A 86 0.32 -3.32 10.34
C ILE A 86 1.53 -2.83 9.52
N GLY A 87 2.02 -1.63 9.83
CA GLY A 87 3.09 -0.95 9.10
C GLY A 87 2.58 -0.17 7.88
N PRO A 88 3.49 0.46 7.12
CA PRO A 88 3.12 1.32 6.00
C PRO A 88 2.41 0.53 4.90
N ARG A 89 1.51 1.22 4.19
CA ARG A 89 0.67 0.70 3.12
C ARG A 89 1.45 -0.14 2.10
N LYS A 90 1.09 -1.41 1.97
CA LYS A 90 1.64 -2.34 0.96
C LYS A 90 0.53 -3.15 0.31
N TYR A 91 0.55 -3.30 -1.01
CA TYR A 91 -0.46 -4.08 -1.74
C TYR A 91 -0.02 -5.53 -1.98
N THR A 92 0.41 -6.21 -0.92
CA THR A 92 0.88 -7.61 -0.98
C THR A 92 -0.07 -8.52 -0.22
N LEU A 93 -0.08 -9.81 -0.57
CA LEU A 93 -0.93 -10.81 0.08
C LEU A 93 -0.69 -10.90 1.60
N PRO A 94 0.56 -10.97 2.12
CA PRO A 94 0.78 -11.01 3.57
C PRO A 94 0.22 -9.77 4.28
N HIS A 95 0.34 -8.59 3.67
CA HIS A 95 -0.18 -7.36 4.26
C HIS A 95 -1.71 -7.35 4.25
N PHE A 96 -2.35 -7.89 3.20
CA PHE A 96 -3.79 -8.08 3.16
C PHE A 96 -4.29 -9.03 4.26
N LEU A 97 -3.61 -10.15 4.49
CA LEU A 97 -4.00 -11.10 5.53
C LEU A 97 -3.92 -10.46 6.94
N SER A 98 -2.83 -9.74 7.22
CA SER A 98 -2.67 -9.00 8.48
C SER A 98 -3.73 -7.90 8.63
N PHE A 99 -4.01 -7.15 7.56
CA PHE A 99 -5.10 -6.17 7.53
C PHE A 99 -6.47 -6.82 7.85
N ALA A 100 -6.80 -7.93 7.20
CA ALA A 100 -8.06 -8.62 7.41
C ALA A 100 -8.20 -9.17 8.83
N GLU A 101 -7.12 -9.70 9.41
CA GLU A 101 -7.08 -10.16 10.79
C GLU A 101 -7.36 -9.02 11.78
N GLN A 102 -6.72 -7.86 11.62
CA GLN A 102 -6.93 -6.71 12.50
C GLN A 102 -8.38 -6.22 12.46
N LEU A 103 -8.98 -6.16 11.27
CA LEU A 103 -10.37 -5.71 11.11
C LEU A 103 -11.36 -6.73 11.68
N ARG A 104 -11.09 -8.04 11.55
CA ARG A 104 -11.89 -9.10 12.18
C ARG A 104 -11.81 -9.04 13.70
N ALA A 105 -10.61 -8.83 14.25
CA ALA A 105 -10.41 -8.65 15.69
C ALA A 105 -11.17 -7.42 16.20
N LYS A 106 -11.12 -6.30 15.46
CA LYS A 106 -11.87 -5.10 15.82
C LYS A 106 -13.38 -5.29 15.76
N ALA A 107 -13.88 -5.97 14.71
CA ALA A 107 -15.28 -6.30 14.58
C ALA A 107 -15.78 -7.18 15.73
N LYS A 108 -15.00 -8.20 16.11
CA LYS A 108 -15.28 -9.06 17.27
C LYS A 108 -15.38 -8.23 18.56
N TRP A 109 -14.37 -7.40 18.83
CA TRP A 109 -14.36 -6.53 20.01
C TRP A 109 -15.57 -5.58 20.05
N LEU A 110 -15.95 -4.98 18.91
CA LEU A 110 -17.13 -4.10 18.84
C LEU A 110 -18.44 -4.84 19.13
N ASN A 111 -18.56 -6.09 18.69
CA ASN A 111 -19.72 -6.93 19.02
C ASN A 111 -19.76 -7.29 20.51
N GLU A 112 -18.62 -7.59 21.13
CA GLU A 112 -18.51 -7.84 22.57
C GLU A 112 -18.90 -6.59 23.38
N GLN A 113 -18.42 -5.40 22.98
CA GLN A 113 -18.81 -4.14 23.62
C GLN A 113 -20.31 -3.87 23.47
N ARG A 114 -20.91 -4.16 22.31
CA ARG A 114 -22.35 -4.00 22.13
C ARG A 114 -23.14 -4.93 23.06
N ALA A 115 -22.76 -6.20 23.14
CA ALA A 115 -23.41 -7.17 24.01
C ALA A 115 -23.30 -6.81 25.49
N ALA A 116 -22.18 -6.19 25.91
CA ALA A 116 -21.98 -5.77 27.29
C ALA A 116 -22.75 -4.51 27.69
N ASN A 117 -23.18 -3.67 26.73
CA ASN A 117 -23.79 -2.37 27.01
C ASN A 117 -25.33 -2.35 26.88
N ASP A 118 -25.99 -3.47 26.58
CA ASP A 118 -27.47 -3.67 26.55
C ASP A 118 -28.26 -2.43 26.10
N ASP A 119 -27.81 -1.78 25.04
CA ASP A 119 -28.42 -0.54 24.59
C ASP A 119 -29.65 -0.92 23.73
N GLU A 120 -30.86 -0.87 24.31
CA GLU A 120 -32.12 -1.04 23.57
C GLU A 120 -32.23 -0.07 22.37
N LYS A 121 -31.44 1.01 22.37
CA LYS A 121 -31.30 1.95 21.24
C LYS A 121 -30.48 1.42 20.07
N ALA A 122 -29.73 0.34 20.24
CA ALA A 122 -29.03 -0.35 19.14
C ALA A 122 -30.04 -1.18 18.31
N GLY A 123 -31.19 -0.60 18.00
CA GLY A 123 -32.29 -1.26 17.29
C GLY A 123 -31.79 -1.87 15.98
N ASN A 124 -32.13 -3.15 15.76
CA ASN A 124 -31.90 -4.00 14.57
C ASN A 124 -30.58 -3.79 13.76
N ALA A 125 -29.56 -3.16 14.34
CA ALA A 125 -28.36 -2.83 13.61
C ALA A 125 -27.52 -4.10 13.55
N GLU A 126 -27.36 -4.62 12.33
CA GLU A 126 -26.55 -5.80 11.99
C GLU A 126 -25.22 -5.83 12.76
N SER A 127 -24.76 -7.04 13.05
CA SER A 127 -23.48 -7.28 13.71
C SER A 127 -22.33 -6.59 12.98
N TRP A 128 -21.29 -6.23 13.73
CA TRP A 128 -20.08 -5.71 13.14
C TRP A 128 -19.36 -6.83 12.38
N THR A 129 -19.17 -6.62 11.08
CA THR A 129 -18.33 -7.42 10.22
C THR A 129 -17.02 -6.70 9.93
N ALA A 130 -16.01 -7.43 9.46
CA ALA A 130 -14.73 -6.82 9.07
C ALA A 130 -14.92 -5.79 7.94
N GLN A 131 -15.81 -6.06 6.98
CA GLN A 131 -16.15 -5.11 5.92
C GLN A 131 -16.84 -3.87 6.48
N ARG A 132 -17.74 -4.01 7.46
CA ARG A 132 -18.40 -2.84 8.08
C ARG A 132 -17.41 -1.92 8.78
N VAL A 133 -16.45 -2.49 9.50
CA VAL A 133 -15.35 -1.71 10.10
C VAL A 133 -14.56 -0.96 9.03
N GLN A 134 -14.22 -1.64 7.92
CA GLN A 134 -13.55 -1.02 6.78
C GLN A 134 -14.34 0.15 6.17
N LEU A 135 -15.65 0.00 6.01
CA LEU A 135 -16.52 1.04 5.47
C LEU A 135 -16.63 2.25 6.41
N CYS A 136 -16.67 2.02 7.73
CA CYS A 136 -16.61 3.11 8.71
C CYS A 136 -15.30 3.89 8.64
N LEU A 137 -14.16 3.21 8.49
CA LEU A 137 -12.86 3.87 8.29
C LEU A 137 -12.83 4.69 7.00
N TYR A 138 -13.45 4.19 5.92
CA TYR A 138 -13.60 4.94 4.68
C TYR A 138 -14.47 6.19 4.86
N ALA A 139 -15.61 6.05 5.54
CA ALA A 139 -16.53 7.16 5.80
C ALA A 139 -15.82 8.26 6.62
N GLU A 140 -15.12 7.89 7.70
CA GLU A 140 -14.37 8.84 8.52
C GLU A 140 -13.30 9.59 7.72
N ALA A 141 -12.55 8.90 6.86
CA ALA A 141 -11.56 9.54 6.01
C ALA A 141 -12.16 10.56 5.01
N HIS A 142 -13.47 10.47 4.73
CA HIS A 142 -14.18 11.32 3.79
C HIS A 142 -15.18 12.28 4.46
N ASP A 143 -15.44 12.17 5.76
CA ASP A 143 -16.39 13.02 6.48
C ASP A 143 -15.91 14.48 6.52
N GLY A 144 -14.59 14.68 6.63
CA GLY A 144 -13.93 15.98 6.50
C GLY A 144 -13.87 16.56 5.08
N ALA A 145 -14.31 15.82 4.05
CA ALA A 145 -14.45 16.33 2.68
C ALA A 145 -15.87 16.89 2.40
N ALA A 146 -16.87 16.50 3.20
CA ALA A 146 -18.25 16.98 3.11
C ALA A 146 -18.56 18.14 4.06
N THR A 147 -17.77 18.32 5.12
CA THR A 147 -17.89 19.45 6.05
C THR A 147 -16.54 20.16 6.19
N GLY A 148 -16.52 21.47 5.98
CA GLY A 148 -15.30 22.26 6.04
C GLY A 148 -14.59 22.10 7.39
N SER A 149 -13.31 21.69 7.31
CA SER A 149 -12.25 21.85 8.31
C SER A 149 -12.71 22.22 9.73
N VAL A 150 -12.95 21.21 10.56
CA VAL A 150 -12.87 21.35 12.02
C VAL A 150 -11.76 20.47 12.54
N HIS A 151 -10.53 20.77 12.15
CA HIS A 151 -9.36 20.42 12.94
C HIS A 151 -8.64 21.71 13.26
N SER A 152 -9.00 22.29 14.41
CA SER A 152 -8.21 23.32 15.10
C SER A 152 -6.81 22.77 15.30
N LYS A 153 -5.88 23.27 14.49
CA LYS A 153 -4.46 23.02 14.64
C LYS A 153 -4.02 23.73 15.92
N MET A 154 -3.91 23.01 17.04
CA MET A 154 -3.23 23.52 18.23
C MET A 154 -1.79 23.84 17.85
N LYS A 155 -1.55 25.13 17.63
CA LYS A 155 -0.24 25.69 17.33
C LYS A 155 0.53 25.73 18.64
N ALA A 156 1.42 24.75 18.87
CA ALA A 156 2.41 24.84 19.92
C ALA A 156 3.32 26.05 19.65
N THR A 157 3.24 27.07 20.49
CA THR A 157 4.11 28.24 20.48
C THR A 157 5.41 27.89 21.18
N SER A 158 6.48 27.67 20.41
CA SER A 158 7.86 27.68 20.94
C SER A 158 8.31 29.14 21.12
N PRO A 159 8.86 29.54 22.28
CA PRO A 159 9.42 30.87 22.46
C PRO A 159 10.82 30.92 21.84
N ALA A 160 11.00 31.84 20.89
CA ALA A 160 12.28 32.19 20.29
C ALA A 160 13.01 33.22 21.16
N THR A 161 14.16 32.85 21.73
CA THR A 161 15.09 33.82 22.35
C THR A 161 16.14 34.23 21.33
N LYS A 162 16.05 35.47 20.82
CA LYS A 162 17.12 36.15 20.08
C LYS A 162 18.20 36.63 21.08
N ARG A 163 19.47 36.32 20.84
CA ARG A 163 20.59 37.16 21.30
C ARG A 163 21.54 37.48 20.15
N LYS A 164 21.96 38.74 20.15
CA LYS A 164 22.60 39.50 19.07
C LYS A 164 24.13 39.24 19.05
N ARG A 165 24.63 39.22 17.82
CA ARG A 165 25.98 39.27 17.24
C ARG A 165 27.06 40.08 18.00
N ASP A 166 28.31 39.64 17.91
CA ASP A 166 29.44 40.56 17.70
C ASP A 166 30.50 39.98 16.73
N LYS A 167 31.18 40.88 16.01
CA LYS A 167 32.15 40.65 14.91
C LYS A 167 33.60 40.78 15.43
N SER A 168 34.53 40.01 14.87
CA SER A 168 35.89 40.47 14.51
C SER A 168 36.54 39.45 13.54
N VAL A 169 36.74 39.84 12.26
CA VAL A 169 38.02 40.22 11.60
C VAL A 169 38.99 39.05 11.33
N THR A 170 39.05 38.61 10.07
CA THR A 170 40.15 37.88 9.38
C THR A 170 41.22 38.90 8.88
N PRO A 171 42.43 38.56 8.33
CA PRO A 171 42.77 37.40 7.46
C PRO A 171 44.31 37.02 7.50
N PRO A 172 45.01 36.50 6.45
CA PRO A 172 44.69 35.61 5.31
C PRO A 172 45.72 34.45 5.05
N SER A 173 45.44 33.65 4.00
CA SER A 173 46.38 32.99 3.04
C SER A 173 46.65 31.49 3.30
N ALA A 174 46.73 30.58 2.32
CA ALA A 174 46.95 30.68 0.89
C ALA A 174 46.43 29.45 0.12
N LYS A 175 46.24 29.64 -1.20
CA LYS A 175 45.94 28.66 -2.26
C LYS A 175 47.13 27.74 -2.58
N LYS A 176 46.86 26.50 -3.04
CA LYS A 176 47.44 25.79 -4.23
C LYS A 176 47.04 24.29 -4.14
N LYS A 177 46.37 23.62 -5.08
CA LYS A 177 46.58 23.30 -6.52
C LYS A 177 47.76 22.34 -6.81
N ASN A 178 47.41 21.15 -7.36
CA ASN A 178 48.20 20.12 -8.09
C ASN A 178 49.34 19.44 -7.30
N GLU A 179 49.79 18.20 -7.56
CA GLU A 179 49.78 17.36 -8.76
C GLU A 179 50.10 15.89 -8.38
N LYS A 180 49.84 14.94 -9.30
CA LYS A 180 50.30 13.55 -9.28
C LYS A 180 51.67 13.47 -9.96
N PRO A 181 52.55 12.50 -9.63
CA PRO A 181 52.98 11.55 -10.68
C PRO A 181 53.21 10.10 -10.20
N GLN A 182 53.31 9.21 -11.20
CA GLN A 182 53.47 7.75 -11.18
C GLN A 182 54.89 7.29 -10.77
N GLU A 183 55.03 6.05 -10.26
CA GLU A 183 55.82 4.97 -10.89
C GLU A 183 55.64 3.63 -10.16
N GLU A 184 55.60 2.55 -10.95
CA GLU A 184 55.57 1.12 -10.58
C GLU A 184 57.03 0.55 -10.64
N PRO A 185 57.38 -0.71 -10.25
CA PRO A 185 56.65 -1.92 -10.65
C PRO A 185 56.66 -3.17 -9.72
N ALA A 186 55.82 -4.13 -10.12
CA ALA A 186 56.12 -5.56 -10.27
C ALA A 186 55.42 -6.60 -9.34
N LYS A 187 54.69 -7.48 -10.05
CA LYS A 187 54.32 -8.91 -9.81
C LYS A 187 53.12 -9.20 -8.89
N ASP A 188 52.22 -10.14 -9.18
CA ASP A 188 51.80 -10.94 -10.35
C ASP A 188 50.57 -11.76 -9.88
N GLN A 189 49.74 -12.27 -10.81
CA GLN A 189 48.71 -13.33 -10.64
C GLN A 189 47.36 -12.95 -9.98
N ASP A 190 46.17 -13.33 -10.46
CA ASP A 190 45.69 -14.07 -11.64
C ASP A 190 44.14 -13.91 -11.74
N GLN A 191 43.57 -14.12 -12.93
CA GLN A 191 42.15 -14.38 -13.30
C GLN A 191 41.14 -13.20 -13.28
N SER A 192 40.69 -12.59 -14.40
CA SER A 192 39.96 -13.09 -15.59
C SER A 192 38.55 -13.62 -15.23
N LEU A 193 37.39 -13.26 -15.83
CA LEU A 193 37.02 -12.83 -17.18
C LEU A 193 35.66 -12.07 -17.24
N ARG A 194 35.64 -11.08 -18.16
CA ARG A 194 34.62 -10.77 -19.20
C ARG A 194 33.20 -10.30 -18.82
N ARG A 195 33.06 -8.97 -18.89
CA ARG A 195 31.83 -8.21 -19.17
C ARG A 195 31.60 -8.11 -20.69
N SER A 196 30.50 -8.69 -21.19
CA SER A 196 30.08 -8.62 -22.59
C SER A 196 29.34 -7.30 -22.87
N GLN A 197 29.80 -6.52 -23.86
CA GLN A 197 29.14 -5.33 -24.39
C GLN A 197 28.81 -5.56 -25.87
N ARG A 198 27.52 -5.54 -26.20
CA ARG A 198 26.98 -5.80 -27.56
C ARG A 198 27.07 -4.51 -28.39
N LYS A 199 27.97 -4.52 -29.39
CA LYS A 199 28.20 -3.45 -30.38
C LYS A 199 26.98 -3.30 -31.30
N ARG A 200 26.38 -2.12 -31.37
CA ARG A 200 25.36 -1.74 -32.37
C ARG A 200 26.08 -1.27 -33.65
N GLN A 201 25.83 -1.93 -34.78
CA GLN A 201 26.13 -1.40 -36.12
C GLN A 201 24.91 -0.63 -36.64
N ARG A 202 25.15 0.52 -37.31
CA ARG A 202 24.19 1.22 -38.17
C ARG A 202 24.52 0.87 -39.64
N PRO A 203 23.53 0.65 -40.52
CA PRO A 203 23.77 0.55 -41.95
C PRO A 203 23.77 1.94 -42.61
N SER A 204 24.59 2.10 -43.63
CA SER A 204 24.65 3.24 -44.54
C SER A 204 23.94 2.91 -45.85
N ALA A 205 23.06 3.81 -46.29
CA ALA A 205 22.78 4.13 -47.69
C ALA A 205 22.50 5.63 -47.73
#